data_AF-A0A835YJ45-F1
#
_entry.id   AF-A0A835YJ45-F1
#
_cell.length_a   1.000
_cell.length_b   1.000
_cell.length_c   1.000
_cell.angle_alpha   90.00
_cell.angle_beta   90.00
_cell.angle_gamma   90.00
#
_symmetry.space_group_name_H-M   'P 1'
#
loop_
_entity.id
_entity.type
_entity.pdbx_description
1 polymer ?
#
loop_
_entity_poly.entity_id
_entity_poly.type
_entity_poly.pdbx_seq_one_letter_code
_entity_poly.pdbx_strand_id
1 'polypeptide(L)'
;MRVVSVIVVLCWCSHVVLVSAAGANSHRSDSSSKGISGVTTQMVSLFSPEEYELDRYAAAMAATEWLRRERDAIIRENTNALAYWYLKATKGDQYTKWMSSPLVTDKSRKAQHNFLMLAGRIITSCDLSISRFNQLTKLVAQDKQLASRVNRQAYLYRVGAELHGDKFLPVEDLREAAKGGRSGRGNGEFSDGANGLSAMALLGQPKKLRLFAKSLREVESLRMEQRRRLMETLEVDELPQGLCMTRMARVSSPIVRRACEQFPLQAAAVVRANGLRTEEFNRLLQRAQKNLVYRYRVLRLVHKLGEQEEGDF
;
A
#
# COMPACT_ATOMS: atom_id res chain seq x y z
N MET A 1 -5.80 -30.58 -17.87
CA MET A 1 -4.96 -30.20 -16.70
C MET A 1 -4.52 -28.71 -16.66
N ARG A 2 -5.08 -27.78 -17.45
CA ARG A 2 -4.68 -26.35 -17.42
C ARG A 2 -5.38 -25.47 -16.36
N VAL A 3 -6.38 -26.01 -15.65
CA VAL A 3 -7.20 -25.25 -14.69
C VAL A 3 -6.54 -25.12 -13.31
N VAL A 4 -5.62 -26.04 -12.95
CA VAL A 4 -4.93 -26.04 -11.64
C VAL A 4 -3.81 -24.98 -11.57
N SER A 5 -3.22 -24.59 -12.71
CA SER A 5 -2.12 -23.61 -12.76
C SER A 5 -2.50 -22.20 -12.30
N VAL A 6 -3.77 -21.81 -12.35
CA VAL A 6 -4.22 -20.47 -11.95
C VAL A 6 -4.18 -20.29 -10.42
N ILE A 7 -4.37 -21.38 -9.66
CA ILE A 7 -4.31 -21.38 -8.18
C ILE A 7 -2.88 -21.16 -7.70
N VAL A 8 -1.89 -21.79 -8.34
CA VAL A 8 -0.46 -21.73 -7.94
C VAL A 8 0.13 -20.34 -8.13
N VAL A 9 -0.19 -19.66 -9.25
CA VAL A 9 0.43 -18.38 -9.60
C VAL A 9 -0.22 -17.19 -8.87
N LEU A 10 -1.51 -17.27 -8.55
CA LEU A 10 -2.24 -16.12 -8.02
C LEU A 10 -2.37 -16.09 -6.49
N CYS A 11 -2.34 -17.26 -5.84
CA CYS A 11 -2.46 -17.31 -4.39
C CYS A 11 -1.15 -16.90 -3.69
N TRP A 12 0.03 -17.15 -4.27
CA TRP A 12 1.31 -16.82 -3.60
C TRP A 12 1.84 -15.40 -3.83
N CYS A 13 1.36 -14.68 -4.84
CA CYS A 13 1.86 -13.34 -5.20
C CYS A 13 0.99 -12.16 -4.72
N SER A 14 -0.16 -12.41 -4.10
CA SER A 14 -1.04 -11.34 -3.61
C SER A 14 -0.75 -11.02 -2.14
N HIS A 15 -0.03 -9.92 -1.92
CA HIS A 15 0.08 -9.25 -0.62
C HIS A 15 -1.29 -8.66 -0.23
N VAL A 16 -1.98 -9.28 0.72
CA VAL A 16 -2.88 -8.57 1.65
C VAL A 16 -2.02 -8.23 2.84
N VAL A 17 -1.58 -6.98 2.91
CA VAL A 17 -0.80 -6.45 4.02
C VAL A 17 -1.77 -6.23 5.19
N LEU A 18 -1.82 -7.19 6.12
CA LEU A 18 -2.27 -6.95 7.50
C LEU A 18 -1.02 -6.60 8.30
N VAL A 19 -0.81 -5.32 8.60
CA VAL A 19 0.20 -4.90 9.58
C VAL A 19 -0.44 -4.99 10.96
N SER A 20 0.04 -5.93 11.77
CA SER A 20 -0.17 -5.95 13.22
C SER A 20 0.94 -5.12 13.85
N ALA A 21 0.57 -4.12 14.66
CA ALA A 21 1.49 -3.28 15.39
C ALA A 21 1.71 -3.87 16.80
N ALA A 22 2.95 -4.21 17.13
CA ALA A 22 3.40 -4.43 18.50
C ALA A 22 4.75 -3.72 18.66
N GLY A 23 4.79 -2.77 19.60
CA GLY A 23 5.95 -1.92 19.84
C GLY A 23 6.95 -2.50 20.84
N ALA A 24 8.14 -1.91 20.85
CA ALA A 24 8.98 -1.77 22.04
C ALA A 24 9.96 -0.61 21.81
N ASN A 25 9.92 0.35 22.74
CA ASN A 25 10.83 1.50 22.85
C ASN A 25 12.00 1.09 23.77
N SER A 26 13.24 1.48 23.45
CA SER A 26 14.24 1.84 24.47
C SER A 26 15.44 2.63 23.90
N HIS A 27 15.75 3.72 24.59
CA HIS A 27 16.89 4.67 24.57
C HIS A 27 18.22 4.19 23.93
N ARG A 28 19.12 5.05 23.42
CA ARG A 28 19.87 6.10 24.13
C ARG A 28 20.82 6.80 23.15
N SER A 29 20.96 8.10 23.29
CA SER A 29 21.89 8.99 22.58
C SER A 29 23.33 8.78 23.08
N ASP A 30 24.32 8.88 22.18
CA ASP A 30 25.57 9.59 22.47
C ASP A 30 26.25 10.01 21.17
N SER A 31 26.58 11.29 21.12
CA SER A 31 27.34 11.95 20.06
C SER A 31 28.83 11.96 20.42
N SER A 32 29.69 11.52 19.50
CA SER A 32 31.10 11.90 19.55
C SER A 32 31.72 11.85 18.15
N SER A 33 32.45 12.92 17.85
CA SER A 33 32.95 13.37 16.57
C SER A 33 34.21 12.61 16.11
N LYS A 34 34.38 12.48 14.78
CA LYS A 34 35.70 12.54 14.13
C LYS A 34 35.55 12.81 12.63
N GLY A 35 36.16 13.91 12.20
CA GLY A 35 36.15 14.38 10.82
C GLY A 35 36.77 13.37 9.87
N ILE A 36 35.98 12.95 8.89
CA ILE A 36 36.44 12.29 7.68
C ILE A 36 36.43 13.36 6.59
N SER A 37 37.60 13.61 6.02
CA SER A 37 37.81 14.48 4.87
C SER A 37 37.00 14.01 3.67
N GLY A 38 35.80 14.56 3.53
CA GLY A 38 35.24 15.11 2.29
C GLY A 38 35.41 14.29 1.01
N VAL A 39 34.99 13.02 1.00
CA VAL A 39 34.32 12.52 -0.21
C VAL A 39 32.97 13.23 -0.19
N THR A 40 32.85 14.35 -0.91
CA THR A 40 31.53 14.82 -1.31
C THR A 40 30.94 13.67 -2.10
N THR A 41 30.11 12.85 -1.46
CA THR A 41 29.34 11.79 -2.10
C THR A 41 28.35 12.49 -3.03
N GLN A 42 28.88 12.98 -4.15
CA GLN A 42 28.12 13.64 -5.19
C GLN A 42 27.20 12.57 -5.73
N MET A 43 25.92 12.68 -5.41
CA MET A 43 24.92 11.75 -5.90
C MET A 43 24.95 11.77 -7.43
N VAL A 44 24.94 10.58 -8.03
CA VAL A 44 24.98 10.43 -9.48
C VAL A 44 23.74 11.09 -10.08
N SER A 45 23.95 12.10 -10.94
CA SER A 45 22.86 12.72 -11.71
C SER A 45 22.72 12.05 -13.07
N LEU A 46 21.49 11.72 -13.44
CA LEU A 46 21.12 11.25 -14.77
C LEU A 46 20.93 12.41 -15.78
N PHE A 47 21.13 13.65 -15.34
CA PHE A 47 20.95 14.86 -16.14
C PHE A 47 22.28 15.46 -16.52
N SER A 48 22.33 16.04 -17.72
CA SER A 48 23.49 16.81 -18.16
C SER A 48 23.59 18.11 -17.34
N PRO A 49 24.77 18.77 -17.26
CA PRO A 49 24.92 20.04 -16.55
C PRO A 49 23.96 21.15 -17.02
N GLU A 50 23.54 21.10 -18.29
CA GLU A 50 22.56 22.01 -18.90
C GLU A 50 21.13 21.79 -18.37
N GLU A 51 20.83 20.60 -17.85
CA GLU A 51 19.52 20.18 -17.34
C GLU A 51 19.43 20.30 -15.81
N TYR A 52 20.25 21.15 -15.17
CA TYR A 52 20.35 21.24 -13.70
C TYR A 52 19.01 21.53 -13.00
N GLU A 53 18.08 22.23 -13.65
CA GLU A 53 16.76 22.50 -13.07
C GLU A 53 15.89 21.24 -12.95
N LEU A 54 16.05 20.27 -13.86
CA LEU A 54 15.36 18.99 -13.81
C LEU A 54 15.89 18.10 -12.69
N ASP A 55 17.18 18.20 -12.40
CA ASP A 55 17.83 17.53 -11.28
C ASP A 55 17.30 18.08 -9.95
N ARG A 56 17.26 19.41 -9.78
CA ARG A 56 16.63 20.08 -8.62
C ARG A 56 15.15 19.72 -8.48
N TYR A 57 14.43 19.64 -9.60
CA TYR A 57 13.02 19.22 -9.61
C TYR A 57 12.86 17.78 -9.14
N ALA A 58 13.72 16.87 -9.59
CA ALA A 58 13.73 15.48 -9.15
C ALA A 58 14.06 15.34 -7.65
N ALA A 59 15.01 16.14 -7.14
CA ALA A 59 15.33 16.21 -5.72
C ALA A 59 14.14 16.70 -4.89
N ALA A 60 13.48 17.78 -5.33
CA ALA A 60 12.28 18.30 -4.68
C ALA A 60 11.11 17.29 -4.71
N MET A 61 10.93 16.54 -5.81
CA MET A 61 9.94 15.46 -5.85
C MET A 61 10.27 14.34 -4.87
N ALA A 62 11.53 13.91 -4.80
CA ALA A 62 11.97 12.88 -3.88
C ALA A 62 11.72 13.29 -2.43
N ALA A 63 12.06 14.53 -2.07
CA ALA A 63 11.90 15.08 -0.73
C ALA A 63 10.43 15.31 -0.33
N THR A 64 9.54 15.58 -1.28
CA THR A 64 8.11 15.81 -1.01
C THR A 64 7.26 14.54 -1.09
N GLU A 65 7.80 13.42 -1.59
CA GLU A 65 7.06 12.17 -1.77
C GLU A 65 6.57 11.56 -0.44
N TRP A 66 7.36 11.62 0.63
CA TRP A 66 6.92 11.09 1.92
C TRP A 66 5.78 11.93 2.50
N LEU A 67 5.85 13.27 2.40
CA LEU A 67 4.75 14.17 2.78
C LEU A 67 3.48 13.84 2.02
N ARG A 68 3.62 13.53 0.72
CA ARG A 68 2.50 13.13 -0.14
C ARG A 68 1.87 11.83 0.35
N ARG A 69 2.68 10.82 0.70
CA ARG A 69 2.21 9.53 1.22
C ARG A 69 1.51 9.68 2.56
N GLU A 70 2.07 10.47 3.48
CA GLU A 70 1.49 10.74 4.79
C GLU A 70 0.13 11.43 4.65
N ARG A 71 0.08 12.47 3.82
CA ARG A 71 -1.18 13.13 3.47
C ARG A 71 -2.18 12.13 2.89
N ASP A 72 -1.78 11.33 1.90
CA ASP A 72 -2.66 10.37 1.23
C ASP A 72 -3.14 9.25 2.16
N ALA A 73 -2.34 8.87 3.17
CA ALA A 73 -2.72 7.93 4.22
C ALA A 73 -3.80 8.54 5.11
N ILE A 74 -3.58 9.75 5.66
CA ILE A 74 -4.56 10.46 6.48
C ILE A 74 -5.88 10.66 5.70
N ILE A 75 -5.80 11.06 4.44
CA ILE A 75 -6.99 11.22 3.59
C ILE A 75 -7.73 9.90 3.43
N ARG A 76 -7.02 8.80 3.15
CA ARG A 76 -7.62 7.48 2.94
C ARG A 76 -8.28 6.95 4.21
N GLU A 77 -7.67 7.17 5.37
CA GLU A 77 -8.20 6.75 6.67
C GLU A 77 -9.42 7.57 7.08
N ASN A 78 -9.47 8.86 6.75
CA ASN A 78 -10.53 9.78 7.18
C ASN A 78 -11.59 10.04 6.10
N THR A 79 -11.58 9.30 4.99
CA THR A 79 -12.56 9.43 3.90
C THR A 79 -13.18 8.07 3.61
N ASN A 80 -14.52 8.00 3.45
CA ASN A 80 -15.19 6.77 3.04
C ASN A 80 -14.58 6.24 1.73
N ALA A 81 -14.27 4.94 1.67
CA ALA A 81 -13.66 4.29 0.50
C ALA A 81 -14.40 4.58 -0.81
N LEU A 82 -15.74 4.67 -0.79
CA LEU A 82 -16.53 5.03 -1.97
C LEU A 82 -16.35 6.50 -2.37
N ALA A 83 -16.30 7.40 -1.38
CA ALA A 83 -16.03 8.80 -1.63
C ALA A 83 -14.60 8.95 -2.18
N TYR A 84 -13.59 8.37 -1.53
CA TYR A 84 -12.20 8.41 -2.00
C TYR A 84 -12.06 7.88 -3.43
N TRP A 85 -12.72 6.75 -3.74
CA TRP A 85 -12.73 6.20 -5.10
C TRP A 85 -13.41 7.15 -6.11
N TYR A 86 -14.61 7.64 -5.81
CA TYR A 86 -15.35 8.57 -6.66
C TYR A 86 -14.54 9.83 -6.94
N LEU A 87 -13.87 10.35 -5.91
CA LEU A 87 -13.03 11.54 -5.98
C LEU A 87 -11.79 11.30 -6.85
N LYS A 88 -11.12 10.16 -6.68
CA LYS A 88 -9.98 9.76 -7.51
C LYS A 88 -10.38 9.54 -8.98
N ALA A 89 -11.58 9.04 -9.24
CA ALA A 89 -12.07 8.74 -10.58
C ALA A 89 -12.58 9.99 -11.33
N THR A 90 -13.23 10.92 -10.64
CA THR A 90 -13.92 12.06 -11.29
C THR A 90 -13.11 13.35 -11.33
N LYS A 91 -12.16 13.54 -10.41
CA LYS A 91 -11.42 14.80 -10.27
C LYS A 91 -9.92 14.58 -10.33
N GLY A 92 -9.47 13.96 -11.41
CA GLY A 92 -8.05 13.89 -11.76
C GLY A 92 -7.41 15.27 -11.63
N ASP A 93 -6.35 15.34 -10.81
CA ASP A 93 -5.50 16.50 -10.56
C ASP A 93 -6.10 17.73 -9.83
N GLN A 94 -7.40 17.72 -9.50
CA GLN A 94 -8.05 18.86 -8.83
C GLN A 94 -8.18 18.66 -7.31
N TYR A 95 -7.10 18.25 -6.65
CA TYR A 95 -7.06 18.04 -5.20
C TYR A 95 -7.46 19.28 -4.40
N THR A 96 -7.19 20.49 -4.90
CA THR A 96 -7.57 21.76 -4.25
C THR A 96 -9.07 22.00 -4.28
N LYS A 97 -9.75 21.71 -5.40
CA LYS A 97 -11.22 21.78 -5.50
C LYS A 97 -11.93 20.64 -4.77
N TRP A 98 -11.21 19.59 -4.42
CA TRP A 98 -11.72 18.50 -3.60
C TRP A 98 -11.83 18.92 -2.13
N MET A 99 -10.85 19.66 -1.60
CA MET A 99 -10.83 20.10 -0.19
C MET A 99 -12.02 20.96 0.24
N SER A 100 -12.66 21.65 -0.70
CA SER A 100 -13.85 22.45 -0.47
C SER A 100 -15.15 21.62 -0.46
N SER A 101 -15.11 20.32 -0.75
CA SER A 101 -16.29 19.48 -0.70
C SER A 101 -16.72 19.23 0.76
N PRO A 102 -18.04 19.25 1.05
CA PRO A 102 -18.56 18.91 2.37
C PRO A 102 -18.32 17.45 2.76
N LEU A 103 -18.01 16.58 1.79
CA LEU A 103 -17.69 15.17 2.02
C LEU A 103 -16.27 14.95 2.59
N VAL A 104 -15.48 16.01 2.71
CA VAL A 104 -14.10 15.95 3.21
C VAL A 104 -14.06 16.31 4.67
N THR A 105 -13.43 15.45 5.46
CA THR A 105 -13.21 15.67 6.89
C THR A 105 -12.20 16.78 7.13
N ASP A 106 -12.35 17.52 8.23
CA ASP A 106 -11.42 18.60 8.58
C ASP A 106 -9.99 18.10 8.81
N LYS A 107 -9.83 16.84 9.25
CA LYS A 107 -8.53 16.15 9.33
C LYS A 107 -7.86 16.05 7.95
N SER A 108 -8.61 15.70 6.91
CA SER A 108 -8.09 15.62 5.53
C SER A 108 -7.72 17.01 4.99
N ARG A 109 -8.52 18.04 5.31
CA ARG A 109 -8.18 19.44 4.98
C ARG A 109 -6.89 19.90 5.65
N LYS A 110 -6.75 19.61 6.95
CA LYS A 110 -5.53 19.94 7.71
C LYS A 110 -4.30 19.22 7.16
N ALA A 111 -4.42 17.93 6.82
CA ALA A 111 -3.33 17.17 6.23
C ALA A 111 -2.87 17.77 4.88
N GLN A 112 -3.81 18.17 4.02
CA GLN A 112 -3.45 18.85 2.77
C GLN A 112 -2.81 20.22 2.99
N HIS A 113 -3.34 21.01 3.92
CA HIS A 113 -2.77 22.32 4.22
C HIS A 113 -1.31 22.16 4.70
N ASN A 114 -1.06 21.23 5.61
CA ASN A 114 0.28 20.89 6.09
C ASN A 114 1.19 20.44 4.95
N PHE A 115 0.69 19.57 4.06
CA PHE A 115 1.42 19.15 2.86
C PHE A 115 1.82 20.35 1.99
N LEU A 116 0.89 21.24 1.68
CA LEU A 116 1.17 22.41 0.82
C LEU A 116 2.20 23.34 1.45
N MET A 117 2.10 23.59 2.76
CA MET A 117 3.05 24.43 3.49
C MET A 117 4.46 23.83 3.52
N LEU A 118 4.57 22.54 3.87
CA LEU A 118 5.87 21.87 3.97
C LEU A 118 6.50 21.62 2.61
N ALA A 119 5.71 21.18 1.61
CA ALA A 119 6.20 20.99 0.26
C ALA A 119 6.69 22.32 -0.35
N GLY A 120 5.99 23.43 -0.10
CA GLY A 120 6.44 24.75 -0.52
C GLY A 120 7.83 25.10 0.02
N ARG A 121 8.08 24.86 1.31
CA ARG A 121 9.40 25.10 1.94
C ARG A 121 10.50 24.21 1.34
N ILE A 122 10.21 22.94 1.13
CA ILE A 122 11.16 21.99 0.52
C ILE A 122 11.49 22.39 -0.91
N ILE A 123 10.49 22.77 -1.71
CA ILE A 123 10.70 23.23 -3.09
C ILE A 123 11.60 24.46 -3.11
N THR A 124 11.36 25.42 -2.20
CA THR A 124 12.21 26.62 -2.10
C THR A 124 13.62 26.30 -1.62
N SER A 125 13.82 25.30 -0.75
CA SER A 125 15.16 24.89 -0.31
C SER A 125 15.96 24.15 -1.40
N CYS A 126 15.30 23.63 -2.43
CA CYS A 126 15.94 23.07 -3.61
C CYS A 126 16.23 24.12 -4.69
N ASP A 127 16.24 25.41 -4.33
CA ASP A 127 16.44 26.55 -5.23
C ASP A 127 15.45 26.60 -6.41
N LEU A 128 14.19 26.22 -6.16
CA LEU A 128 13.11 26.31 -7.13
C LEU A 128 11.99 27.21 -6.60
N SER A 129 11.48 28.11 -7.45
CA SER A 129 10.23 28.81 -7.15
C SER A 129 9.04 27.88 -7.36
N ILE A 130 7.96 28.07 -6.61
CA ILE A 130 6.72 27.28 -6.75
C ILE A 130 6.17 27.39 -8.19
N SER A 131 6.26 28.58 -8.79
CA SER A 131 5.87 28.79 -10.19
C SER A 131 6.70 27.95 -11.15
N ARG A 132 8.03 27.96 -11.00
CA ARG A 132 8.94 27.17 -11.83
C ARG A 132 8.71 25.68 -11.65
N PHE A 133 8.52 25.21 -10.42
CA PHE A 133 8.17 23.82 -10.11
C PHE A 133 6.87 23.38 -10.82
N ASN A 134 5.85 24.23 -10.83
CA ASN A 134 4.58 23.95 -11.53
C ASN A 134 4.76 23.94 -13.06
N GLN A 135 5.61 24.81 -13.62
CA GLN A 135 5.95 24.78 -15.05
C GLN A 135 6.68 23.49 -15.42
N LEU A 136 7.72 23.11 -14.66
CA LEU A 136 8.46 21.87 -14.85
C LEU A 136 7.54 20.66 -14.73
N THR A 137 6.59 20.66 -13.78
CA THR A 137 5.59 19.59 -13.65
C THR A 137 4.76 19.43 -14.93
N LYS A 138 4.34 20.54 -15.56
CA LYS A 138 3.60 20.50 -16.83
C LYS A 138 4.48 20.01 -17.99
N LEU A 139 5.73 20.47 -18.08
CA LEU A 139 6.67 20.04 -19.11
C LEU A 139 6.98 18.54 -19.00
N VAL A 140 7.28 18.07 -17.78
CA VAL A 140 7.54 16.66 -17.49
C VAL A 140 6.29 15.81 -17.78
N ALA A 141 5.08 16.32 -17.56
CA ALA A 141 3.85 15.60 -17.91
C ALA A 141 3.61 15.46 -19.42
N GLN A 142 4.14 16.37 -20.25
CA GLN A 142 4.00 16.33 -21.70
C GLN A 142 4.93 15.30 -22.35
N ASP A 143 6.14 15.14 -21.82
CA ASP A 143 7.13 14.20 -22.34
C ASP A 143 7.31 12.96 -21.44
N LYS A 144 6.86 11.80 -21.95
CA LYS A 144 6.97 10.51 -21.23
C LYS A 144 8.41 10.07 -20.98
N GLN A 145 9.34 10.37 -21.88
CA GLN A 145 10.75 10.00 -21.70
C GLN A 145 11.38 10.84 -20.60
N LEU A 146 11.15 12.15 -20.64
CA LEU A 146 11.57 13.07 -19.58
C LEU A 146 10.97 12.68 -18.23
N ALA A 147 9.67 12.37 -18.17
CA ALA A 147 9.04 11.84 -16.97
C ALA A 147 9.71 10.59 -16.43
N SER A 148 10.11 9.66 -17.30
CA SER A 148 10.83 8.46 -16.86
C SER A 148 12.19 8.79 -16.26
N ARG A 149 12.96 9.70 -16.88
CA ARG A 149 14.28 10.14 -16.38
C ARG A 149 14.17 10.83 -15.02
N VAL A 150 13.26 11.79 -14.89
CA VAL A 150 13.00 12.53 -13.64
C VAL A 150 12.58 11.57 -12.52
N ASN A 151 11.68 10.62 -12.80
CA ASN A 151 11.25 9.65 -11.80
C ASN A 151 12.37 8.71 -11.35
N ARG A 152 13.28 8.33 -12.26
CA ARG A 152 14.48 7.53 -11.91
C ARG A 152 15.43 8.34 -11.05
N GLN A 153 15.70 9.59 -11.39
CA GLN A 153 16.55 10.46 -10.58
C GLN A 153 15.95 10.68 -9.17
N ALA A 154 14.65 10.94 -9.08
CA ALA A 154 13.95 11.05 -7.81
C ALA A 154 13.96 9.73 -7.00
N TYR A 155 13.98 8.58 -7.67
CA TYR A 155 14.20 7.29 -7.01
C TYR A 155 15.61 7.15 -6.45
N LEU A 156 16.64 7.54 -7.22
CA LEU A 156 18.03 7.52 -6.75
C LEU A 156 18.22 8.40 -5.52
N TYR A 157 17.64 9.62 -5.49
CA TYR A 157 17.69 10.47 -4.30
C TYR A 157 17.06 9.82 -3.07
N ARG A 158 15.94 9.12 -3.23
CA ARG A 158 15.29 8.41 -2.12
C ARG A 158 16.16 7.27 -1.58
N VAL A 159 16.67 6.43 -2.48
CA VAL A 159 17.57 5.33 -2.10
C VAL A 159 18.84 5.87 -1.45
N GLY A 160 19.39 6.98 -1.97
CA GLY A 160 20.53 7.65 -1.36
C GLY A 160 20.25 8.12 0.05
N ALA A 161 19.14 8.82 0.28
CA ALA A 161 18.75 9.26 1.62
C ALA A 161 18.55 8.08 2.59
N GLU A 162 17.90 7.00 2.13
CA GLU A 162 17.72 5.77 2.91
C GLU A 162 19.06 5.11 3.29
N LEU A 163 20.02 5.06 2.36
CA LEU A 163 21.34 4.45 2.59
C LEU A 163 22.24 5.26 3.53
N HIS A 164 22.13 6.59 3.53
CA HIS A 164 22.94 7.46 4.39
C HIS A 164 22.41 7.54 5.83
N GLY A 165 21.32 6.84 6.15
CA GLY A 165 20.70 6.90 7.47
C GLY A 165 20.02 8.24 7.76
N ASP A 166 20.02 9.16 6.80
CA ASP A 166 19.19 10.35 6.75
C ASP A 166 17.75 9.91 6.46
N LYS A 167 17.15 9.24 7.45
CA LYS A 167 15.69 9.15 7.52
C LYS A 167 15.21 10.60 7.47
N PHE A 168 14.49 10.97 6.41
CA PHE A 168 13.71 12.21 6.41
C PHE A 168 13.05 12.30 7.77
N LEU A 169 13.45 13.27 8.58
CA LEU A 169 13.02 13.39 9.96
C LEU A 169 11.50 13.21 9.97
N PRO A 170 10.98 12.15 10.64
CA PRO A 170 9.55 12.06 10.86
C PRO A 170 9.14 13.37 11.51
N VAL A 171 8.07 13.99 11.01
CA VAL A 171 7.53 15.29 11.50
C VAL A 171 7.20 15.27 12.99
N GLU A 172 7.39 14.17 13.68
CA GLU A 172 7.00 13.99 15.06
C GLU A 172 7.82 14.92 15.97
N ASP A 173 9.05 15.28 15.57
CA ASP A 173 9.87 16.30 16.24
C ASP A 173 9.39 17.75 16.01
N LEU A 174 8.65 18.03 14.92
CA LEU A 174 7.96 19.32 14.69
C LEU A 174 6.55 19.34 15.30
N ARG A 175 5.99 18.17 15.58
CA ARG A 175 4.65 17.96 16.14
C ARG A 175 4.65 18.12 17.66
N GLU A 176 5.77 17.81 18.33
CA GLU A 176 5.93 18.04 19.77
C GLU A 176 6.06 19.52 20.14
N ALA A 177 6.58 20.37 19.24
CA ALA A 177 6.58 21.82 19.42
C ALA A 177 5.17 22.46 19.34
N ALA A 178 4.15 21.71 18.89
CA ALA A 178 2.78 22.22 18.67
C ALA A 178 1.70 21.57 19.56
N LYS A 179 2.06 20.67 20.48
CA LYS A 179 1.11 19.99 21.39
C LYS A 179 1.00 20.70 22.74
N GLY A 180 0.50 21.93 22.72
CA GLY A 180 -0.18 22.53 23.86
C GLY A 180 -1.66 22.72 23.52
N GLY A 181 -2.54 21.78 23.89
CA GLY A 181 -3.99 22.01 23.77
C GLY A 181 -4.90 20.79 23.62
N ARG A 182 -5.35 20.28 24.78
CA ARG A 182 -6.70 19.75 25.12
C ARG A 182 -7.50 18.90 24.11
N SER A 183 -7.67 17.63 24.49
CA SER A 183 -8.93 16.95 24.87
C SER A 183 -10.25 17.48 24.27
N GLY A 184 -10.94 16.61 23.52
CA GLY A 184 -12.37 16.77 23.17
C GLY A 184 -12.97 15.49 22.59
N ARG A 185 -13.69 14.76 23.44
CA ARG A 185 -14.42 13.50 23.22
C ARG A 185 -15.69 13.76 22.39
N GLY A 186 -16.06 12.85 21.49
CA GLY A 186 -17.34 12.93 20.76
C GLY A 186 -17.72 11.58 20.13
N ASN A 187 -18.58 10.83 20.83
CA ASN A 187 -19.29 9.67 20.31
C ASN A 187 -20.37 10.15 19.33
N GLY A 188 -20.48 9.49 18.18
CA GLY A 188 -21.58 9.68 17.22
C GLY A 188 -21.99 8.33 16.65
N GLU A 189 -23.13 7.84 17.13
CA GLU A 189 -23.81 6.61 16.70
C GLU A 189 -24.09 6.61 15.20
N PHE A 190 -23.87 5.44 14.60
CA PHE A 190 -24.03 5.15 13.18
C PHE A 190 -25.46 4.60 12.97
N SER A 191 -26.34 5.38 12.33
CA SER A 191 -27.65 4.88 11.89
C SER A 191 -27.57 4.37 10.45
N ASP A 192 -27.86 3.08 10.30
CA ASP A 192 -28.00 2.38 9.03
C ASP A 192 -29.27 2.85 8.30
N GLY A 193 -29.08 3.76 7.35
CA GLY A 193 -30.09 4.15 6.37
C GLY A 193 -29.93 3.35 5.08
N ALA A 194 -30.53 2.17 5.02
CA ALA A 194 -30.79 1.48 3.78
C ALA A 194 -31.84 2.24 2.98
N ASN A 195 -31.53 2.63 1.73
CA ASN A 195 -32.43 2.44 0.58
C ASN A 195 -31.82 2.91 -0.75
N GLY A 196 -31.92 2.01 -1.73
CA GLY A 196 -32.21 2.37 -3.12
C GLY A 196 -31.03 2.78 -3.99
N LEU A 197 -30.38 1.80 -4.63
CA LEU A 197 -30.05 1.89 -6.06
C LEU A 197 -29.78 0.48 -6.61
N SER A 198 -30.39 0.22 -7.76
CA SER A 198 -30.52 -1.06 -8.46
C SER A 198 -29.17 -1.66 -8.88
N ALA A 199 -28.44 -2.21 -7.91
CA ALA A 199 -27.20 -2.98 -8.12
C ALA A 199 -27.43 -4.49 -7.98
N MET A 200 -28.62 -4.94 -7.54
CA MET A 200 -28.96 -6.33 -7.20
C MET A 200 -28.70 -7.33 -8.34
N ALA A 201 -28.88 -6.98 -9.61
CA ALA A 201 -28.65 -7.90 -10.71
C ALA A 201 -27.15 -8.15 -11.00
N LEU A 202 -26.26 -7.25 -10.56
CA LEU A 202 -24.81 -7.45 -10.59
C LEU A 202 -24.30 -8.16 -9.34
N LEU A 203 -25.15 -8.45 -8.35
CA LEU A 203 -24.76 -9.02 -7.05
C LEU A 203 -25.04 -10.51 -7.06
N GLY A 204 -23.98 -11.29 -7.25
CA GLY A 204 -24.07 -12.75 -7.08
C GLY A 204 -24.73 -13.11 -5.75
N GLN A 205 -25.42 -14.26 -5.73
CA GLN A 205 -26.20 -14.72 -4.59
C GLN A 205 -25.46 -14.51 -3.25
N PRO A 206 -26.07 -13.85 -2.25
CA PRO A 206 -25.39 -13.46 -1.01
C PRO A 206 -24.83 -14.66 -0.24
N LYS A 207 -25.52 -15.81 -0.32
CA LYS A 207 -25.04 -17.08 0.25
C LYS A 207 -23.71 -17.51 -0.38
N LYS A 208 -23.59 -17.45 -1.71
CA LYS A 208 -22.36 -17.83 -2.43
C LYS A 208 -21.18 -16.91 -2.08
N LEU A 209 -21.45 -15.62 -1.92
CA LEU A 209 -20.43 -14.65 -1.51
C LEU A 209 -19.87 -14.97 -0.12
N ARG A 210 -20.73 -15.38 0.82
CA ARG A 210 -20.32 -15.79 2.17
C ARG A 210 -19.50 -17.08 2.14
N LEU A 211 -19.91 -18.09 1.37
CA LEU A 211 -19.14 -19.32 1.19
C LEU A 211 -17.77 -19.05 0.55
N PHE A 212 -17.72 -18.12 -0.41
CA PHE A 212 -16.47 -17.73 -1.06
C PHE A 212 -15.53 -17.03 -0.10
N ALA A 213 -16.02 -16.08 0.70
CA ALA A 213 -15.24 -15.41 1.73
C ALA A 213 -14.71 -16.40 2.77
N LYS A 214 -15.55 -17.33 3.25
CA LYS A 214 -15.14 -18.39 4.18
C LYS A 214 -14.03 -19.26 3.59
N SER A 215 -14.23 -19.76 2.37
CA SER A 215 -13.24 -20.58 1.67
C SER A 215 -11.92 -19.83 1.44
N LEU A 216 -11.99 -18.53 1.10
CA LEU A 216 -10.79 -17.71 0.88
C LEU A 216 -9.98 -17.58 2.17
N ARG A 217 -10.64 -17.35 3.30
CA ARG A 217 -9.99 -17.25 4.62
C ARG A 217 -9.30 -18.54 5.01
N GLU A 218 -9.98 -19.68 4.90
CA GLU A 218 -9.40 -20.98 5.25
C GLU A 218 -8.22 -21.36 4.33
N VAL A 219 -8.31 -21.04 3.03
CA VAL A 219 -7.20 -21.26 2.08
C VAL A 219 -5.99 -20.38 2.42
N GLU A 220 -6.18 -19.12 2.82
CA GLU A 220 -5.07 -18.28 3.28
C GLU A 220 -4.48 -18.76 4.61
N SER A 221 -5.31 -19.23 5.54
CA SER A 221 -4.83 -19.87 6.79
C SER A 221 -3.95 -21.09 6.49
N LEU A 222 -4.42 -21.97 5.60
CA LEU A 222 -3.65 -23.13 5.13
C LEU A 222 -2.32 -22.71 4.50
N ARG A 223 -2.30 -21.62 3.73
CA ARG A 223 -1.08 -21.09 3.11
C ARG A 223 -0.08 -20.60 4.15
N MET A 224 -0.54 -19.86 5.16
CA MET A 224 0.31 -19.37 6.24
C MET A 224 0.90 -20.52 7.05
N GLU A 225 0.09 -21.52 7.37
CA GLU A 225 0.52 -22.72 8.10
C GLU A 225 1.55 -23.53 7.31
N GLN A 226 1.35 -23.75 6.01
CA GLN A 226 2.35 -24.42 5.17
C GLN A 226 3.65 -23.61 5.07
N ARG A 227 3.56 -22.27 4.97
CA ARG A 227 4.74 -21.41 4.92
C ARG A 227 5.52 -21.50 6.23
N ARG A 228 4.84 -21.49 7.37
CA ARG A 228 5.44 -21.67 8.71
C ARG A 228 6.18 -23.00 8.81
N ARG A 229 5.53 -24.12 8.47
CA ARG A 229 6.17 -25.45 8.47
C ARG A 229 7.38 -25.53 7.55
N LEU A 230 7.33 -24.89 6.38
CA LEU A 230 8.48 -24.82 5.47
C LEU A 230 9.64 -24.02 6.05
N MET A 231 9.37 -22.89 6.72
CA MET A 231 10.40 -22.10 7.41
C MET A 231 11.06 -22.90 8.53
N GLU A 232 10.26 -23.61 9.33
CA GLU A 232 10.75 -24.52 10.38
C GLU A 232 11.60 -25.66 9.82
N THR A 233 11.16 -26.29 8.72
CA THR A 233 11.89 -27.42 8.12
C THR A 233 13.20 -27.00 7.45
N LEU A 234 13.29 -25.76 6.96
CA LEU A 234 14.47 -25.24 6.27
C LEU A 234 15.41 -24.46 7.20
N GLU A 235 15.01 -24.23 8.45
CA GLU A 235 15.75 -23.41 9.41
C GLU A 235 16.05 -22.00 8.88
N VAL A 236 15.06 -21.36 8.24
CA VAL A 236 15.17 -20.00 7.69
C VAL A 236 14.08 -19.10 8.26
N ASP A 237 14.46 -17.91 8.72
CA ASP A 237 13.54 -16.92 9.30
C ASP A 237 12.53 -16.38 8.28
N GLU A 238 12.93 -16.20 7.02
CA GLU A 238 12.06 -15.70 5.96
C GLU A 238 12.30 -16.39 4.60
N LEU A 239 11.22 -16.86 3.99
CA LEU A 239 11.24 -17.38 2.62
C LEU A 239 11.13 -16.24 1.59
N PRO A 240 12.02 -16.19 0.56
CA PRO A 240 11.96 -15.18 -0.48
C PRO A 240 10.64 -15.20 -1.26
N GLN A 241 10.21 -14.01 -1.68
CA GLN A 241 8.98 -13.86 -2.45
C GLN A 241 9.12 -14.52 -3.84
N GLY A 242 8.07 -15.21 -4.29
CA GLY A 242 8.04 -15.83 -5.63
C GLY A 242 8.65 -17.23 -5.72
N LEU A 243 9.01 -17.87 -4.60
CA LEU A 243 9.54 -19.24 -4.56
C LEU A 243 8.65 -20.28 -5.27
N CYS A 244 7.33 -20.17 -5.21
CA CYS A 244 6.40 -21.06 -5.92
C CYS A 244 6.14 -20.67 -7.39
N MET A 245 6.88 -19.72 -7.98
CA MET A 245 6.76 -19.46 -9.42
C MET A 245 7.25 -20.67 -10.23
N THR A 246 6.56 -21.00 -11.33
CA THR A 246 6.91 -22.14 -12.21
C THR A 246 8.36 -22.12 -12.69
N ARG A 247 8.94 -20.93 -12.89
CA ARG A 247 10.35 -20.76 -13.27
C ARG A 247 11.31 -21.08 -12.12
N MET A 248 10.92 -20.78 -10.88
CA MET A 248 11.71 -21.03 -9.67
C MET A 248 11.59 -22.47 -9.18
N ALA A 249 10.51 -23.18 -9.54
CA ALA A 249 10.30 -24.58 -9.16
C ALA A 249 11.43 -25.54 -9.58
N ARG A 250 12.25 -25.18 -10.58
CA ARG A 250 13.40 -26.00 -11.02
C ARG A 250 14.65 -25.81 -10.17
N VAL A 251 14.80 -24.64 -9.56
CA VAL A 251 15.96 -24.27 -8.74
C VAL A 251 15.66 -24.35 -7.24
N SER A 252 14.38 -24.47 -6.87
CA SER A 252 13.97 -24.62 -5.48
C SER A 252 14.28 -26.02 -4.93
N SER A 253 14.41 -26.12 -3.60
CA SER A 253 14.66 -27.39 -2.94
C SER A 253 13.49 -28.38 -3.18
N PRO A 254 13.75 -29.70 -3.20
CA PRO A 254 12.70 -30.70 -3.40
C PRO A 254 11.55 -30.58 -2.38
N ILE A 255 11.85 -30.13 -1.16
CA ILE A 255 10.87 -29.92 -0.09
C ILE A 255 9.91 -28.77 -0.46
N VAL A 256 10.46 -27.62 -0.86
CA VAL A 256 9.66 -26.45 -1.30
C VAL A 256 8.80 -26.82 -2.50
N ARG A 257 9.37 -27.53 -3.48
CA ARG A 257 8.64 -27.97 -4.68
C ARG A 257 7.45 -28.86 -4.33
N ARG A 258 7.64 -29.88 -3.48
CA ARG A 258 6.54 -30.76 -3.03
C ARG A 258 5.44 -29.98 -2.32
N ALA A 259 5.80 -29.03 -1.45
CA ALA A 259 4.82 -28.20 -0.77
C ALA A 259 4.02 -27.32 -1.75
N CYS A 260 4.69 -26.66 -2.71
CA CYS A 260 4.03 -25.89 -3.76
C CYS A 260 3.10 -26.76 -4.64
N GLU A 261 3.47 -28.02 -4.92
CA GLU A 261 2.64 -28.97 -5.70
C GLU A 261 1.43 -29.50 -4.90
N GLN A 262 1.58 -29.66 -3.58
CA GLN A 262 0.51 -30.15 -2.70
C GLN A 262 -0.52 -29.08 -2.35
N PHE A 263 -0.13 -27.80 -2.25
CA PHE A 263 -1.01 -26.71 -1.85
C PHE A 263 -2.32 -26.62 -2.65
N PRO A 264 -2.33 -26.67 -3.99
CA PRO A 264 -3.57 -26.59 -4.77
C PRO A 264 -4.55 -27.73 -4.49
N LEU A 265 -4.04 -28.93 -4.19
CA LEU A 265 -4.87 -30.10 -3.87
C LEU A 265 -5.56 -29.90 -2.53
N GLN A 266 -4.83 -29.41 -1.53
CA GLN A 266 -5.35 -29.11 -0.21
C GLN A 266 -6.33 -27.93 -0.23
N ALA A 267 -5.98 -26.84 -0.94
CA ALA A 267 -6.87 -25.70 -1.13
C ALA A 267 -8.19 -26.11 -1.82
N ALA A 268 -8.12 -26.99 -2.84
CA ALA A 268 -9.33 -27.52 -3.48
C ALA A 268 -10.17 -28.40 -2.54
N ALA A 269 -9.56 -29.11 -1.59
CA ALA A 269 -10.28 -29.85 -0.56
C ALA A 269 -11.02 -28.90 0.41
N VAL A 270 -10.36 -27.83 0.86
CA VAL A 270 -10.95 -26.78 1.72
C VAL A 270 -12.14 -26.09 1.03
N VAL A 271 -12.00 -25.74 -0.25
CA VAL A 271 -13.08 -25.12 -1.03
C VAL A 271 -14.29 -26.05 -1.16
N ARG A 272 -14.04 -27.35 -1.39
CA ARG A 272 -15.11 -28.37 -1.46
C ARG A 272 -15.79 -28.60 -0.12
N ALA A 273 -15.03 -28.61 0.98
CA ALA A 273 -15.58 -28.73 2.34
C ALA A 273 -16.53 -27.58 2.68
N ASN A 274 -16.28 -26.39 2.14
CA ASN A 274 -17.15 -25.22 2.27
C ASN A 274 -18.34 -25.19 1.28
N GLY A 275 -18.57 -26.27 0.52
CA GLY A 275 -19.72 -26.38 -0.38
C GLY A 275 -19.57 -25.59 -1.69
N LEU A 276 -18.36 -25.18 -2.06
CA LEU A 276 -18.07 -24.56 -3.37
C LEU A 276 -17.35 -25.54 -4.30
N ARG A 277 -17.69 -25.47 -5.59
CA ARG A 277 -16.90 -26.15 -6.63
C ARG A 277 -15.62 -25.36 -6.90
N THR A 278 -14.53 -26.04 -7.22
CA THR A 278 -13.22 -25.41 -7.47
C THR A 278 -13.29 -24.44 -8.66
N GLU A 279 -14.02 -24.78 -9.72
CA GLU A 279 -14.21 -23.91 -10.88
C GLU A 279 -15.00 -22.64 -10.53
N GLU A 280 -16.00 -22.78 -9.67
CA GLU A 280 -16.81 -21.66 -9.19
C GLU A 280 -15.97 -20.71 -8.33
N PHE A 281 -15.20 -21.25 -7.38
CA PHE A 281 -14.26 -20.48 -6.57
C PHE A 281 -13.27 -19.69 -7.46
N ASN A 282 -12.70 -20.33 -8.49
CA ASN A 282 -11.79 -19.68 -9.42
C ASN A 282 -12.46 -18.54 -10.22
N ARG A 283 -13.71 -18.71 -10.64
CA ARG A 283 -14.48 -17.65 -11.31
C ARG A 283 -14.72 -16.46 -10.37
N LEU A 284 -15.07 -16.72 -9.11
CA LEU A 284 -15.29 -15.67 -8.10
C LEU A 284 -13.99 -14.95 -7.75
N LEU A 285 -12.87 -15.68 -7.69
CA LEU A 285 -11.53 -15.11 -7.48
C LEU A 285 -11.11 -14.20 -8.65
N GLN A 286 -11.26 -14.66 -9.89
CA GLN A 286 -11.00 -13.83 -11.08
C GLN A 286 -11.89 -12.58 -11.11
N ARG A 287 -13.15 -12.72 -10.69
CA ARG A 287 -14.08 -11.60 -10.57
C ARG A 287 -13.62 -10.59 -9.52
N ALA A 288 -13.14 -11.05 -8.36
CA ALA A 288 -12.56 -10.19 -7.33
C ALA A 288 -11.30 -9.47 -7.80
N GLN A 289 -10.49 -10.09 -8.65
CA GLN A 289 -9.32 -9.42 -9.23
C GLN A 289 -9.72 -8.31 -10.20
N LYS A 290 -10.72 -8.54 -11.05
CA LYS A 290 -11.17 -7.57 -12.06
C LYS A 290 -12.07 -6.46 -11.50
N ASN A 291 -12.82 -6.73 -10.44
CA ASN A 291 -13.82 -5.80 -9.90
C ASN A 291 -13.46 -5.39 -8.45
N LEU A 292 -12.98 -4.15 -8.29
CA LEU A 292 -12.55 -3.60 -7.00
C LEU A 292 -13.68 -3.52 -5.97
N VAL A 293 -14.91 -3.21 -6.39
CA VAL A 293 -16.06 -3.14 -5.48
C VAL A 293 -16.41 -4.53 -4.95
N TYR A 294 -16.36 -5.54 -5.82
CA TYR A 294 -16.58 -6.94 -5.42
C TYR A 294 -15.46 -7.41 -4.46
N ARG A 295 -14.20 -7.09 -4.76
CA ARG A 295 -13.04 -7.38 -3.88
C ARG A 295 -13.24 -6.80 -2.49
N TYR A 296 -13.57 -5.52 -2.40
CA TYR A 296 -13.79 -4.84 -1.13
C TYR A 296 -14.89 -5.52 -0.29
N ARG A 297 -16.00 -5.92 -0.92
CA ARG A 297 -17.08 -6.64 -0.23
C ARG A 297 -16.64 -8.00 0.29
N VAL A 298 -15.88 -8.76 -0.50
CA VAL A 298 -15.32 -10.06 -0.07
C VAL A 298 -14.41 -9.85 1.13
N LEU A 299 -13.46 -8.90 1.07
CA LEU A 299 -12.54 -8.61 2.17
C LEU A 299 -13.28 -8.20 3.44
N ARG A 300 -14.31 -7.35 3.34
CA ARG A 300 -15.14 -6.97 4.49
C ARG A 300 -15.84 -8.17 5.12
N LEU A 301 -16.30 -9.14 4.32
CA LEU A 301 -16.91 -10.36 4.83
C LEU A 301 -15.87 -11.30 5.46
N VAL A 302 -14.67 -11.41 4.90
CA VAL A 302 -13.58 -12.18 5.49
C VAL A 302 -13.24 -11.66 6.88
N HIS A 303 -13.14 -10.33 7.05
CA HIS A 303 -12.92 -9.71 8.37
C HIS A 303 -14.05 -10.01 9.35
N LYS A 304 -15.31 -9.82 8.93
CA LYS A 304 -16.47 -10.12 9.79
C LYS A 304 -16.55 -11.58 10.23
N LEU A 305 -16.15 -12.52 9.37
CA LEU A 305 -16.08 -13.94 9.72
C LEU A 305 -14.94 -14.22 10.71
N GLY A 306 -13.85 -13.44 10.67
CA GLY A 306 -12.78 -13.48 11.67
C GLY A 306 -13.29 -13.15 13.07
N GLU A 307 -13.97 -12.01 13.19
CA GLU A 307 -14.51 -11.51 14.47
C GLU A 307 -15.55 -12.48 15.08
N GLN A 308 -16.35 -13.16 14.27
CA GLN A 308 -17.36 -14.11 14.76
C GLN A 308 -16.76 -15.35 15.41
N GLU A 309 -15.64 -15.86 14.90
CA GLU A 309 -15.02 -17.07 15.47
C GLU A 309 -14.22 -16.78 16.74
N GLU A 310 -13.75 -15.55 16.93
CA GLU A 310 -13.02 -15.15 18.15
C GLU A 310 -13.95 -14.89 19.34
N GLY A 311 -15.22 -14.57 19.10
CA GLY A 311 -16.21 -14.27 20.15
C GLY A 311 -16.94 -15.48 20.74
N ASP A 312 -16.78 -16.67 20.16
CA ASP A 312 -17.42 -17.91 20.60
C ASP A 312 -16.52 -18.76 21.54
N PHE A 313 -15.38 -18.20 21.99
CA PHE A 313 -14.45 -18.80 22.96
C PHE A 313 -14.43 -18.00 24.27
#